data_AF-A0A849K7X7-F1
#
_entry.id   AF-A0A849K7X7-F1
#
_cell.length_a   1.000
_cell.length_b   1.000
_cell.length_c   1.000
_cell.angle_alpha   90.00
_cell.angle_beta   90.00
_cell.angle_gamma   90.00
#
_symmetry.space_group_name_H-M   'P 1'
#
loop_
_entity.id
_entity.type
_entity.pdbx_description
1 polymer ?
#
loop_
_entity_poly.entity_id
_entity_poly.type
_entity_poly.pdbx_seq_one_letter_code
_entity_poly.pdbx_strand_id
1 'polypeptide(L)'
;MNSWRTTGLVLTAIVAAGSMLLAAYVGAFGPAPRSAQPVLHGATSAPLAAVPVAAQPAAVAAASTCPAQPILQARGEGDGQFLLQAALSARTPTEAAAFVAVAREAASQGRMRDAEVAWIAACHVAERSSGAQSAPVADMKSHMGQHYVTLAAQERTEAARDGLLQRASTLFSESAQAFASALGRNASRTRMAERRLASVREPATLRAALRQQAGDPTATMGAARSGSADIPGRPAMAGNAHVLIRSDPELSQMESDLQRLRSQASRVARDPRGMRARDAWAQAQRDSQCQDRGCLVRWYAQRRQQLLNEF
;
A
#
# COMPACT_ATOMS: atom_id res chain seq x y z
N MET A 1 -49.92 -26.22 -5.32
CA MET A 1 -50.91 -25.14 -5.52
C MET A 1 -50.25 -23.85 -5.09
N ASN A 2 -49.34 -23.29 -5.91
CA ASN A 2 -49.57 -22.36 -7.03
C ASN A 2 -50.05 -20.98 -6.57
N SER A 3 -49.16 -19.96 -6.54
CA SER A 3 -49.44 -18.59 -7.07
C SER A 3 -48.39 -17.51 -6.75
N TRP A 4 -47.08 -17.69 -6.98
CA TRP A 4 -46.14 -16.54 -6.89
C TRP A 4 -45.15 -16.56 -8.06
N ARG A 5 -45.67 -16.22 -9.24
CA ARG A 5 -44.93 -15.85 -10.45
C ARG A 5 -45.71 -14.70 -11.07
N THR A 6 -45.21 -13.46 -10.96
CA THR A 6 -45.34 -12.35 -11.95
C THR A 6 -44.94 -11.01 -11.34
N THR A 7 -43.67 -10.65 -11.52
CA THR A 7 -43.14 -9.27 -11.58
C THR A 7 -41.75 -9.43 -12.20
N GLY A 8 -41.53 -9.32 -13.52
CA GLY A 8 -41.76 -8.14 -14.37
C GLY A 8 -40.57 -7.19 -14.16
N LEU A 9 -39.38 -7.41 -14.73
CA LEU A 9 -38.98 -7.26 -16.14
C LEU A 9 -39.19 -5.82 -16.65
N VAL A 10 -38.39 -4.87 -16.16
CA VAL A 10 -38.18 -3.53 -16.74
C VAL A 10 -36.74 -3.08 -16.44
N LEU A 11 -36.11 -2.38 -17.39
CA LEU A 11 -34.75 -1.79 -17.39
C LEU A 11 -33.60 -2.64 -17.93
N THR A 12 -33.78 -3.15 -19.15
CA THR A 12 -32.74 -3.08 -20.19
C THR A 12 -33.05 -1.89 -21.10
N ALA A 13 -32.26 -0.80 -21.00
CA ALA A 13 -31.93 0.15 -22.09
C ALA A 13 -31.48 1.52 -21.55
N ILE A 14 -30.18 1.69 -21.29
CA ILE A 14 -29.46 2.96 -21.49
C ILE A 14 -28.11 2.55 -22.09
N VAL A 15 -28.02 2.40 -23.42
CA VAL A 15 -27.44 3.41 -24.34
C VAL A 15 -26.02 3.76 -23.87
N ALA A 16 -24.96 3.09 -24.34
CA ALA A 16 -24.45 3.12 -25.72
C ALA A 16 -24.37 4.55 -26.31
N ALA A 17 -23.71 5.47 -25.60
CA ALA A 17 -23.28 6.76 -26.17
C ALA A 17 -22.10 7.32 -25.34
N GLY A 18 -20.86 7.02 -25.73
CA GLY A 18 -19.70 7.53 -25.00
C GLY A 18 -18.36 7.20 -25.63
N SER A 19 -18.26 7.16 -26.96
CA SER A 19 -17.04 6.73 -27.64
C SER A 19 -16.79 7.51 -28.94
N MET A 20 -16.83 8.85 -28.89
CA MET A 20 -16.38 9.71 -30.02
C MET A 20 -15.90 11.12 -29.62
N LEU A 21 -15.17 11.31 -28.51
CA LEU A 21 -14.62 12.65 -28.17
C LEU A 21 -13.24 12.59 -27.49
N LEU A 22 -12.29 11.83 -28.04
CA LEU A 22 -10.89 11.87 -27.56
C LEU A 22 -9.85 11.75 -28.68
N ALA A 23 -10.10 12.37 -29.84
CA ALA A 23 -9.12 12.47 -30.93
C ALA A 23 -8.63 13.90 -31.21
N ALA A 24 -9.10 14.91 -30.45
CA ALA A 24 -8.80 16.33 -30.73
C ALA A 24 -7.79 17.00 -29.78
N TYR A 25 -7.21 16.28 -28.81
CA TYR A 25 -6.31 16.89 -27.80
C TYR A 25 -4.82 16.56 -27.97
N VAL A 26 -4.42 15.92 -29.06
CA VAL A 26 -3.01 15.52 -29.30
C VAL A 26 -2.21 16.57 -30.12
N GLY A 27 -2.84 17.66 -30.58
CA GLY A 27 -2.21 18.59 -31.54
C GLY A 27 -1.52 19.85 -30.99
N ALA A 28 -1.65 20.20 -29.70
CA ALA A 28 -1.38 21.57 -29.25
C ALA A 28 -0.03 21.81 -28.53
N PHE A 29 0.81 20.81 -28.33
CA PHE A 29 2.11 20.97 -27.62
C PHE A 29 3.27 20.39 -28.43
N GLY A 30 3.48 20.91 -29.63
CA GLY A 30 4.75 20.76 -30.33
C GLY A 30 5.86 21.56 -29.60
N PRO A 31 7.09 21.03 -29.48
CA PRO A 31 8.20 21.77 -28.89
C PRO A 31 8.56 22.98 -29.77
N ALA A 32 8.54 24.18 -29.20
CA ALA A 32 9.04 25.38 -29.86
C ALA A 32 10.53 25.20 -30.21
N PRO A 33 10.97 25.58 -31.42
CA PRO A 33 12.38 25.57 -31.78
C PRO A 33 13.12 26.59 -30.90
N ARG A 34 14.12 26.11 -30.14
CA ARG A 34 15.06 26.96 -29.39
C ARG A 34 15.86 27.80 -30.39
N SER A 35 15.54 29.08 -30.43
CA SER A 35 16.38 30.11 -31.05
C SER A 35 17.76 30.11 -30.40
N ALA A 36 18.80 29.92 -31.21
CA ALA A 36 20.19 30.10 -30.82
C ALA A 36 20.41 31.55 -30.35
N GLN A 37 20.93 31.73 -29.14
CA GLN A 37 21.42 33.03 -28.71
C GLN A 37 22.88 33.20 -29.15
N PRO A 38 23.25 34.39 -29.66
CA PRO A 38 24.63 34.73 -29.96
C PRO A 38 25.43 34.97 -28.67
N VAL A 39 26.61 34.38 -28.61
CA VAL A 39 27.64 34.65 -27.60
C VAL A 39 28.17 36.07 -27.85
N LEU A 40 27.85 37.00 -26.95
CA LEU A 40 28.48 38.32 -26.90
C LEU A 40 29.48 38.33 -25.76
N HIS A 41 30.76 38.26 -26.12
CA HIS A 41 31.88 38.61 -25.26
C HIS A 41 31.93 40.13 -25.11
N GLY A 42 31.87 40.61 -23.87
CA GLY A 42 32.00 42.02 -23.54
C GLY A 42 32.48 42.18 -22.11
N ALA A 43 33.80 42.29 -21.95
CA ALA A 43 34.45 42.63 -20.70
C ALA A 43 34.22 44.11 -20.37
N THR A 44 33.78 44.42 -19.16
CA THR A 44 34.14 45.67 -18.48
C THR A 44 34.05 45.47 -16.97
N SER A 45 35.20 45.39 -16.32
CA SER A 45 35.36 45.38 -14.87
C SER A 45 35.18 46.81 -14.34
N ALA A 46 34.11 47.03 -13.59
CA ALA A 46 33.91 48.24 -12.79
C ALA A 46 34.05 47.89 -11.29
N PRO A 47 34.70 48.74 -10.47
CA PRO A 47 34.81 48.51 -9.04
C PRO A 47 33.45 48.74 -8.36
N LEU A 48 32.91 47.68 -7.76
CA LEU A 48 31.68 47.69 -6.97
C LEU A 48 31.92 48.41 -5.64
N ALA A 49 31.21 49.52 -5.45
CA ALA A 49 30.96 50.09 -4.13
C ALA A 49 30.22 49.07 -3.25
N ALA A 50 30.66 48.94 -2.00
CA ALA A 50 30.11 48.01 -1.01
C ALA A 50 28.65 48.34 -0.70
N VAL A 51 27.72 47.58 -1.29
CA VAL A 51 26.31 47.57 -0.89
C VAL A 51 26.21 46.83 0.45
N PRO A 52 25.58 47.42 1.48
CA PRO A 52 25.33 46.72 2.73
C PRO A 52 24.44 45.51 2.45
N VAL A 53 24.99 44.32 2.66
CA VAL A 53 24.26 43.05 2.60
C VAL A 53 23.21 43.08 3.72
N ALA A 54 21.98 43.41 3.36
CA ALA A 54 20.84 43.19 4.23
C ALA A 54 20.81 41.68 4.55
N ALA A 55 20.96 41.34 5.83
CA ALA A 55 20.86 39.99 6.33
C ALA A 55 19.51 39.40 5.91
N GLN A 56 19.50 38.61 4.84
CA GLN A 56 18.34 37.81 4.49
C GLN A 56 18.11 36.86 5.67
N PRO A 57 16.92 36.86 6.28
CA PRO A 57 16.60 35.86 7.29
C PRO A 57 16.77 34.51 6.60
N ALA A 58 17.75 33.74 7.07
CA ALA A 58 17.92 32.36 6.67
C ALA A 58 16.66 31.63 7.13
N ALA A 59 15.65 31.62 6.28
CA ALA A 59 14.52 30.73 6.40
C ALA A 59 15.15 29.33 6.41
N VAL A 60 15.24 28.75 7.62
CA VAL A 60 15.67 27.38 7.81
C VAL A 60 14.65 26.55 7.06
N ALA A 61 14.92 26.28 5.78
CA ALA A 61 14.13 25.35 4.99
C ALA A 61 14.24 24.04 5.74
N ALA A 62 13.20 23.72 6.51
CA ALA A 62 13.15 22.51 7.30
C ALA A 62 13.43 21.36 6.33
N ALA A 63 14.59 20.74 6.48
CA ALA A 63 15.00 19.66 5.61
C ALA A 63 13.94 18.57 5.71
N SER A 64 13.26 18.29 4.60
CA SER A 64 12.29 17.19 4.50
C SER A 64 12.95 15.92 5.02
N THR A 65 12.23 15.19 5.87
CA THR A 65 12.72 13.89 6.36
C THR A 65 12.34 12.74 5.44
N CYS A 66 11.52 13.01 4.42
CA CYS A 66 11.20 12.06 3.38
C CYS A 66 12.33 11.99 2.33
N PRO A 67 12.64 10.81 1.76
CA PRO A 67 13.64 10.68 0.71
C PRO A 67 13.36 11.61 -0.47
N ALA A 68 14.39 12.27 -1.00
CA ALA A 68 14.23 13.23 -2.09
C ALA A 68 14.19 12.59 -3.49
N GLN A 69 14.80 11.40 -3.65
CA GLN A 69 14.99 10.78 -4.96
C GLN A 69 14.78 9.27 -4.94
N PRO A 70 14.19 8.70 -6.01
CA PRO A 70 14.14 7.25 -6.20
C PRO A 70 15.56 6.69 -6.45
N ILE A 71 15.82 5.47 -6.01
CA ILE A 71 17.06 4.73 -6.33
C ILE A 71 16.88 3.69 -7.42
N LEU A 72 15.63 3.28 -7.70
CA LEU A 72 15.37 2.27 -8.70
C LEU A 72 15.49 2.86 -10.10
N GLN A 73 16.17 2.12 -10.96
CA GLN A 73 16.18 2.39 -12.39
C GLN A 73 14.90 1.86 -13.02
N ALA A 74 14.39 2.57 -14.02
CA ALA A 74 13.19 2.15 -14.73
C ALA A 74 13.47 0.80 -15.41
N ARG A 75 12.55 -0.16 -15.29
CA ARG A 75 12.66 -1.47 -15.91
C ARG A 75 11.52 -1.69 -16.92
N GLY A 76 11.89 -1.74 -18.19
CA GLY A 76 10.97 -2.07 -19.28
C GLY A 76 10.10 -0.91 -19.75
N GLU A 77 9.24 -1.20 -20.73
CA GLU A 77 8.31 -0.25 -21.30
C GLU A 77 7.14 -0.04 -20.35
N GLY A 78 6.98 1.19 -19.84
CA GLY A 78 5.87 1.57 -18.95
C GLY A 78 6.25 1.77 -17.47
N ASP A 79 7.46 1.44 -17.03
CA ASP A 79 8.01 1.85 -15.73
C ASP A 79 8.75 3.19 -15.84
N GLY A 80 8.77 3.98 -14.77
CA GLY A 80 9.39 5.31 -14.75
C GLY A 80 8.55 6.42 -15.42
N GLN A 81 7.27 6.17 -15.70
CA GLN A 81 6.36 7.17 -16.25
C GLN A 81 5.85 8.14 -15.17
N PHE A 82 5.89 7.71 -13.90
CA PHE A 82 5.41 8.50 -12.78
C PHE A 82 6.52 9.45 -12.28
N LEU A 83 6.45 10.73 -12.67
CA LEU A 83 7.44 11.74 -12.34
C LEU A 83 7.15 12.41 -10.98
N LEU A 84 8.12 12.34 -10.05
CA LEU A 84 7.96 12.88 -8.69
C LEU A 84 7.61 14.38 -8.68
N GLN A 85 8.33 15.18 -9.46
CA GLN A 85 8.13 16.63 -9.51
C GLN A 85 6.73 16.98 -10.03
N ALA A 86 6.22 16.23 -11.02
CA ALA A 86 4.87 16.41 -11.53
C ALA A 86 3.82 16.04 -10.46
N ALA A 87 4.03 14.92 -9.75
CA ALA A 87 3.14 14.50 -8.66
C ALA A 87 3.10 15.52 -7.51
N LEU A 88 4.25 16.10 -7.13
CA LEU A 88 4.33 17.06 -6.03
C LEU A 88 3.87 18.48 -6.39
N SER A 89 3.94 18.85 -7.68
CA SER A 89 3.52 20.17 -8.18
C SER A 89 2.04 20.23 -8.61
N ALA A 90 1.33 19.10 -8.60
CA ALA A 90 -0.11 19.09 -8.84
C ALA A 90 -0.83 20.05 -7.88
N ARG A 91 -1.60 21.00 -8.43
CA ARG A 91 -2.28 22.05 -7.66
C ARG A 91 -3.40 21.52 -6.77
N THR A 92 -3.94 20.35 -7.10
CA THR A 92 -4.97 19.70 -6.29
C THR A 92 -4.31 19.04 -5.08
N PRO A 93 -4.75 19.35 -3.84
CA PRO A 93 -4.26 18.68 -2.65
C PRO A 93 -4.61 17.20 -2.77
N THR A 94 -3.62 16.43 -3.18
CA THR A 94 -3.76 14.99 -3.34
C THR A 94 -3.43 14.38 -2.01
N GLU A 95 -4.36 13.62 -1.43
CA GLU A 95 -4.14 12.96 -0.14
C GLU A 95 -3.05 11.88 -0.26
N ALA A 96 -2.30 11.66 0.83
CA ALA A 96 -1.26 10.64 0.85
C ALA A 96 -1.81 9.25 0.47
N ALA A 97 -3.05 8.93 0.86
CA ALA A 97 -3.72 7.68 0.55
C ALA A 97 -3.85 7.40 -0.96
N ALA A 98 -4.04 8.43 -1.78
CA ALA A 98 -4.13 8.27 -3.23
C ALA A 98 -2.79 7.78 -3.82
N PHE A 99 -1.67 8.36 -3.38
CA PHE A 99 -0.34 7.92 -3.78
C PHE A 99 -0.01 6.52 -3.26
N VAL A 100 -0.48 6.15 -2.06
CA VAL A 100 -0.36 4.77 -1.56
C VAL A 100 -1.05 3.77 -2.48
N ALA A 101 -2.26 4.09 -2.98
CA ALA A 101 -2.97 3.23 -3.92
C ALA A 101 -2.19 3.07 -5.24
N VAL A 102 -1.70 4.19 -5.80
CA VAL A 102 -0.85 4.17 -7.01
C VAL A 102 0.40 3.33 -6.79
N ALA A 103 1.06 3.47 -5.63
CA ALA A 103 2.28 2.74 -5.34
C ALA A 103 2.06 1.22 -5.28
N ARG A 104 0.94 0.78 -4.70
CA ARG A 104 0.56 -0.64 -4.64
C ARG A 104 0.20 -1.19 -6.01
N GLU A 105 -0.57 -0.43 -6.79
CA GLU A 105 -0.95 -0.80 -8.15
C GLU A 105 0.29 -0.95 -9.03
N ALA A 106 1.18 0.06 -9.04
CA ALA A 106 2.42 0.03 -9.79
C ALA A 106 3.31 -1.17 -9.39
N ALA A 107 3.45 -1.45 -8.09
CA ALA A 107 4.20 -2.61 -7.61
C ALA A 107 3.59 -3.94 -8.08
N SER A 108 2.25 -4.05 -8.09
CA SER A 108 1.54 -5.25 -8.56
C SER A 108 1.70 -5.51 -10.06
N GLN A 109 1.91 -4.44 -10.84
CA GLN A 109 2.17 -4.49 -12.27
C GLN A 109 3.67 -4.65 -12.60
N GLY A 110 4.55 -4.79 -11.62
CA GLY A 110 6.00 -4.89 -11.84
C GLY A 110 6.70 -3.55 -12.12
N ARG A 111 5.99 -2.42 -12.06
CA ARG A 111 6.54 -1.07 -12.25
C ARG A 111 7.14 -0.53 -10.94
N MET A 112 8.28 -1.10 -10.58
CA MET A 112 8.87 -0.88 -9.25
C MET A 112 9.40 0.54 -9.05
N ARG A 113 9.91 1.19 -10.10
CA ARG A 113 10.33 2.60 -9.99
C ARG A 113 9.14 3.52 -9.79
N ASP A 114 8.05 3.32 -10.54
CA ASP A 114 6.82 4.10 -10.35
C ASP A 114 6.24 3.91 -8.95
N ALA A 115 6.29 2.67 -8.43
CA ALA A 115 5.89 2.38 -7.05
C ALA A 115 6.72 3.16 -6.04
N GLU A 116 8.05 3.16 -6.19
CA GLU A 116 8.96 3.91 -5.32
C GLU A 116 8.65 5.42 -5.36
N VAL A 117 8.48 5.99 -6.55
CA VAL A 117 8.20 7.42 -6.69
C VAL A 117 6.85 7.78 -6.05
N ALA A 118 5.82 6.95 -6.22
CA ALA A 118 4.53 7.14 -5.57
C ALA A 118 4.63 7.06 -4.04
N TRP A 119 5.42 6.14 -3.49
CA TRP A 119 5.68 6.12 -2.04
C TRP A 119 6.41 7.37 -1.53
N ILE A 120 7.41 7.85 -2.28
CA ILE A 120 8.10 9.09 -1.96
C ILE A 120 7.10 10.26 -1.95
N ALA A 121 6.28 10.38 -2.98
CA ALA A 121 5.24 11.41 -3.06
C ALA A 121 4.26 11.34 -1.88
N ALA A 122 3.80 10.14 -1.52
CA ALA A 122 2.93 9.90 -0.36
C ALA A 122 3.58 10.40 0.95
N CYS A 123 4.87 10.14 1.14
CA CYS A 123 5.63 10.61 2.30
C CYS A 123 5.67 12.15 2.37
N HIS A 124 6.06 12.82 1.27
CA HIS A 124 6.13 14.29 1.22
C HIS A 124 4.77 14.95 1.45
N VAL A 125 3.68 14.35 0.96
CA VAL A 125 2.31 14.83 1.22
C VAL A 125 1.92 14.63 2.69
N ALA A 126 2.23 13.49 3.28
CA ALA A 126 2.01 13.24 4.70
C ALA A 126 2.81 14.22 5.58
N GLU A 127 4.06 14.50 5.21
CA GLU A 127 4.92 15.43 5.93
C GLU A 127 4.41 16.87 5.85
N ARG A 128 3.99 17.34 4.67
CA ARG A 128 3.39 18.67 4.52
C ARG A 128 2.09 18.85 5.29
N SER A 129 1.27 17.80 5.38
CA SER A 129 -0.05 17.87 6.04
C SER A 129 0.01 17.66 7.54
N SER A 130 0.92 16.83 8.04
CA SER A 130 0.94 16.38 9.44
C SER A 130 2.24 16.71 10.18
N GLY A 131 3.28 17.17 9.49
CA GLY A 131 4.61 17.42 10.05
C GLY A 131 5.53 16.19 10.01
N ALA A 132 6.85 16.44 10.09
CA ALA A 132 7.90 15.44 9.92
C ALA A 132 7.90 14.30 10.96
N GLN A 133 7.52 14.59 12.20
CA GLN A 133 7.51 13.63 13.32
C GLN A 133 6.10 13.07 13.61
N SER A 134 5.27 12.97 12.58
CA SER A 134 3.88 12.53 12.72
C SER A 134 3.71 11.02 12.44
N ALA A 135 2.65 10.43 12.99
CA ALA A 135 2.33 9.02 12.75
C ALA A 135 2.07 8.71 11.25
N PRO A 136 1.40 9.57 10.45
CA PRO A 136 1.26 9.34 9.01
C PRO A 136 2.59 9.28 8.25
N VAL A 137 3.55 10.16 8.57
CA VAL A 137 4.91 10.09 7.97
C VAL A 137 5.62 8.80 8.38
N ALA A 138 5.50 8.42 9.67
CA ALA A 138 6.06 7.18 10.17
C ALA A 138 5.49 5.93 9.46
N ASP A 139 4.17 5.91 9.18
CA ASP A 139 3.52 4.85 8.40
C ASP A 139 4.12 4.78 6.98
N MET A 140 4.28 5.92 6.29
CA MET A 140 4.83 5.97 4.93
C MET A 140 6.27 5.45 4.89
N LYS A 141 7.13 5.89 5.82
CA LYS A 141 8.50 5.37 5.94
C LYS A 141 8.54 3.87 6.21
N SER A 142 7.62 3.37 7.04
CA SER A 142 7.50 1.92 7.31
C SER A 142 7.10 1.14 6.05
N HIS A 143 6.16 1.65 5.25
CA HIS A 143 5.77 1.02 3.98
C HIS A 143 6.91 1.03 2.96
N MET A 144 7.66 2.13 2.85
CA MET A 144 8.84 2.21 1.99
C MET A 144 9.94 1.23 2.43
N GLY A 145 10.22 1.12 3.72
CA GLY A 145 11.17 0.13 4.24
C GLY A 145 10.78 -1.30 3.85
N GLN A 146 9.49 -1.65 3.98
CA GLN A 146 8.98 -2.96 3.57
C GLN A 146 9.10 -3.19 2.05
N HIS A 147 8.86 -2.16 1.26
CA HIS A 147 9.03 -2.22 -0.19
C HIS A 147 10.49 -2.54 -0.57
N TYR A 148 11.47 -1.86 0.03
CA TYR A 148 12.88 -2.15 -0.24
C TYR A 148 13.32 -3.54 0.26
N VAL A 149 12.80 -4.03 1.39
CA VAL A 149 13.03 -5.43 1.82
C VAL A 149 12.54 -6.41 0.77
N THR A 150 11.37 -6.15 0.19
CA THR A 150 10.78 -7.00 -0.85
C THR A 150 11.62 -6.99 -2.12
N LEU A 151 12.13 -5.83 -2.53
CA LEU A 151 13.03 -5.71 -3.68
C LEU A 151 14.38 -6.38 -3.43
N ALA A 152 14.95 -6.22 -2.23
CA ALA A 152 16.21 -6.84 -1.84
C ALA A 152 16.15 -8.38 -1.96
N ALA A 153 14.98 -8.97 -1.69
CA ALA A 153 14.74 -10.41 -1.88
C ALA A 153 14.81 -10.86 -3.36
N GLN A 154 14.54 -9.96 -4.30
CA GLN A 154 14.54 -10.23 -5.74
C GLN A 154 15.89 -9.93 -6.41
N GLU A 155 16.73 -9.10 -5.77
CA GLU A 155 18.02 -8.72 -6.33
C GLU A 155 19.03 -9.88 -6.32
N ARG A 156 19.74 -10.01 -7.45
CA ARG A 156 20.71 -11.10 -7.66
C ARG A 156 22.08 -10.77 -7.09
N THR A 157 22.50 -9.50 -7.18
CA THR A 157 23.82 -9.07 -6.71
C THR A 157 23.77 -8.71 -5.23
N GLU A 158 24.80 -9.11 -4.48
CA GLU A 158 24.88 -8.82 -3.04
C GLU A 158 24.97 -7.31 -2.77
N ALA A 159 25.74 -6.58 -3.58
CA ALA A 159 25.88 -5.13 -3.43
C ALA A 159 24.55 -4.37 -3.60
N ALA A 160 23.74 -4.72 -4.61
CA ALA A 160 22.42 -4.08 -4.81
C ALA A 160 21.46 -4.44 -3.65
N ARG A 161 21.47 -5.71 -3.24
CA ARG A 161 20.68 -6.18 -2.10
C ARG A 161 21.04 -5.43 -0.82
N ASP A 162 22.32 -5.32 -0.49
CA ASP A 162 22.77 -4.66 0.73
C ASP A 162 22.47 -3.15 0.70
N GLY A 163 22.58 -2.50 -0.46
CA GLY A 163 22.14 -1.11 -0.63
C GLY A 163 20.65 -0.90 -0.34
N LEU A 164 19.79 -1.81 -0.81
CA LEU A 164 18.34 -1.78 -0.53
C LEU A 164 18.05 -2.04 0.96
N LEU A 165 18.72 -3.01 1.57
CA LEU A 165 18.56 -3.32 3.01
C LEU A 165 19.04 -2.17 3.89
N GLN A 166 20.15 -1.52 3.53
CA GLN A 166 20.63 -0.35 4.25
C GLN A 166 19.60 0.78 4.21
N ARG A 167 19.02 1.05 3.04
CA ARG A 167 17.96 2.07 2.89
C ARG A 167 16.70 1.70 3.66
N ALA A 168 16.30 0.43 3.67
CA ALA A 168 15.19 -0.05 4.48
C ALA A 168 15.44 0.13 5.99
N SER A 169 16.66 -0.15 6.45
CA SER A 169 17.08 0.02 7.85
C SER A 169 16.97 1.49 8.29
N THR A 170 17.47 2.43 7.47
CA THR A 170 17.34 3.87 7.74
C THR A 170 15.86 4.26 7.86
N LEU A 171 15.02 3.86 6.91
CA LEU A 171 13.59 4.19 6.93
C LEU A 171 12.84 3.59 8.12
N PHE A 172 13.14 2.35 8.51
CA PHE A 172 12.54 1.75 9.70
C PHE A 172 13.01 2.42 11.00
N SER A 173 14.29 2.83 11.07
CA SER A 173 14.81 3.60 12.20
C SER A 173 14.09 4.94 12.34
N GLU A 174 13.95 5.69 11.25
CA GLU A 174 13.21 6.95 11.25
C GLU A 174 11.72 6.77 11.55
N SER A 175 11.09 5.72 11.00
CA SER A 175 9.69 5.35 11.28
C SER A 175 9.49 5.06 12.76
N ALA A 176 10.38 4.27 13.38
CA ALA A 176 10.31 3.96 14.80
C ALA A 176 10.47 5.22 15.68
N GLN A 177 11.40 6.12 15.33
CA GLN A 177 11.59 7.40 16.03
C GLN A 177 10.35 8.31 15.92
N ALA A 178 9.76 8.42 14.73
CA ALA A 178 8.57 9.23 14.50
C ALA A 178 7.35 8.65 15.24
N PHE A 179 7.14 7.32 15.24
CA PHE A 179 6.08 6.70 16.07
C PHE A 179 6.34 6.89 17.57
N ALA A 180 7.57 6.73 18.03
CA ALA A 180 7.91 6.93 19.43
C ALA A 180 7.60 8.37 19.89
N SER A 181 7.87 9.35 19.03
CA SER A 181 7.58 10.77 19.28
C SER A 181 6.08 11.08 19.22
N ALA A 182 5.36 10.54 18.24
CA ALA A 182 3.94 10.83 18.03
C ALA A 182 3.00 10.05 18.96
N LEU A 183 3.32 8.80 19.27
CA LEU A 183 2.42 7.85 19.96
C LEU A 183 3.00 7.33 21.30
N GLY A 184 4.28 7.60 21.58
CA GLY A 184 5.01 7.06 22.72
C GLY A 184 5.75 5.75 22.43
N ARG A 185 6.80 5.48 23.23
CA ARG A 185 7.66 4.28 23.10
C ARG A 185 6.90 2.96 23.25
N ASN A 186 5.85 2.96 24.06
CA ASN A 186 5.05 1.77 24.37
C ASN A 186 3.83 1.59 23.46
N ALA A 187 3.66 2.39 22.40
CA ALA A 187 2.59 2.16 21.44
C ALA A 187 2.83 0.88 20.63
N SER A 188 1.75 0.18 20.28
CA SER A 188 1.83 -1.06 19.49
C SER A 188 2.54 -0.84 18.14
N ARG A 189 2.29 0.30 17.49
CA ARG A 189 2.94 0.71 16.23
C ARG A 189 4.43 0.97 16.38
N THR A 190 4.87 1.63 17.46
CA THR A 190 6.30 1.85 17.76
C THR A 190 7.04 0.52 17.89
N ARG A 191 6.52 -0.39 18.72
CA ARG A 191 7.11 -1.74 18.87
C ARG A 191 7.14 -2.52 17.55
N MET A 192 6.13 -2.36 16.70
CA MET A 192 6.11 -3.01 15.40
C MET A 192 7.21 -2.47 14.48
N ALA A 193 7.41 -1.15 14.44
CA ALA A 193 8.48 -0.52 13.66
C ALA A 193 9.88 -0.93 14.18
N GLU A 194 10.07 -1.00 15.50
CA GLU A 194 11.31 -1.49 16.11
C GLU A 194 11.60 -2.96 15.76
N ARG A 195 10.58 -3.83 15.78
CA ARG A 195 10.74 -5.23 15.33
C ARG A 195 11.12 -5.32 13.86
N ARG A 196 10.54 -4.48 12.99
CA ARG A 196 10.92 -4.42 11.57
C ARG A 196 12.37 -3.96 11.41
N LEU A 197 12.79 -2.94 12.14
CA LEU A 197 14.18 -2.49 12.15
C LEU A 197 15.14 -3.61 12.60
N ALA A 198 14.83 -4.29 13.70
CA ALA A 198 15.62 -5.41 14.18
C ALA A 198 15.74 -6.52 13.13
N SER A 199 14.65 -6.85 12.43
CA SER A 199 14.66 -7.88 11.38
C SER A 199 15.54 -7.53 10.17
N VAL A 200 15.79 -6.24 9.89
CA VAL A 200 16.68 -5.83 8.79
C VAL A 200 18.13 -5.70 9.24
N ARG A 201 18.38 -5.35 10.51
CA ARG A 201 19.74 -5.22 11.07
C ARG A 201 20.50 -6.54 11.18
N GLU A 202 19.79 -7.66 11.19
CA GLU A 202 20.36 -8.98 11.10
C GLU A 202 20.20 -9.53 9.67
N PRO A 203 20.99 -9.06 8.68
CA PRO A 203 20.80 -9.45 7.29
C PRO A 203 20.97 -10.96 7.10
N ALA A 204 21.77 -11.64 7.94
CA ALA A 204 21.90 -13.09 7.90
C ALA A 204 20.58 -13.82 8.22
N THR A 205 19.84 -13.38 9.25
CA THR A 205 18.55 -13.99 9.63
C THR A 205 17.47 -13.65 8.61
N LEU A 206 17.46 -12.42 8.09
CA LEU A 206 16.58 -12.04 6.98
C LEU A 206 16.87 -12.85 5.71
N ARG A 207 18.14 -13.03 5.34
CA ARG A 207 18.55 -13.85 4.19
C ARG A 207 18.11 -15.30 4.37
N ALA A 208 18.26 -15.87 5.57
CA ALA A 208 17.77 -17.22 5.88
C ALA A 208 16.25 -17.32 5.73
N ALA A 209 15.50 -16.36 6.28
CA ALA A 209 14.04 -16.32 6.16
C ALA A 209 13.57 -16.15 4.70
N LEU A 210 14.22 -15.29 3.91
CA LEU A 210 13.90 -15.09 2.50
C LEU A 210 14.22 -16.33 1.65
N ARG A 211 15.33 -17.03 1.95
CA ARG A 211 15.66 -18.31 1.30
C ARG A 211 14.65 -19.41 1.62
N GLN A 212 14.19 -19.46 2.87
CA GLN A 212 13.11 -20.38 3.27
C GLN A 212 11.80 -20.08 2.54
N GLN A 213 11.48 -18.80 2.28
CA GLN A 213 10.30 -18.42 1.51
C GLN A 213 10.41 -18.73 0.01
N ALA A 214 11.60 -18.60 -0.57
CA ALA A 214 11.84 -18.90 -1.99
C ALA A 214 11.94 -20.40 -2.28
N GLY A 215 12.28 -21.22 -1.28
CA GLY A 215 12.61 -22.63 -1.44
C GLY A 215 11.44 -23.60 -1.52
N ASP A 216 10.19 -23.15 -1.37
CA ASP A 216 9.04 -24.07 -1.21
C ASP A 216 7.84 -23.80 -2.15
N PRO A 217 8.03 -23.74 -3.48
CA PRO A 217 6.92 -23.66 -4.42
C PRO A 217 6.02 -24.93 -4.37
N THR A 218 6.53 -26.04 -3.83
CA THR A 218 5.82 -27.32 -3.71
C THR A 218 4.94 -27.42 -2.47
N ALA A 219 5.25 -26.69 -1.38
CA ALA A 219 4.46 -26.74 -0.14
C ALA A 219 3.10 -26.03 -0.26
N THR A 220 2.93 -25.11 -1.22
CA THR A 220 1.65 -24.39 -1.39
C THR A 220 0.58 -25.19 -2.13
N MET A 221 0.93 -26.27 -2.84
CA MET A 221 -0.07 -27.18 -3.44
C MET A 221 -0.61 -28.25 -2.47
N GLY A 222 0.01 -28.41 -1.29
CA GLY A 222 -0.39 -29.42 -0.31
C GLY A 222 -1.45 -28.98 0.71
N ALA A 223 -1.64 -27.67 0.93
CA ALA A 223 -2.51 -27.17 2.00
C ALA A 223 -3.99 -27.00 1.62
N ALA A 224 -4.36 -27.21 0.35
CA ALA A 224 -5.75 -27.16 -0.12
C ALA A 224 -6.46 -28.53 -0.16
N ARG A 225 -5.82 -29.58 0.37
CA ARG A 225 -6.42 -30.92 0.50
C ARG A 225 -6.50 -31.34 1.96
N SER A 226 -7.02 -30.47 2.82
CA SER A 226 -7.83 -30.97 3.93
C SER A 226 -9.06 -31.61 3.29
N GLY A 227 -8.94 -32.91 3.00
CA GLY A 227 -10.07 -33.74 2.69
C GLY A 227 -11.13 -33.46 3.75
N SER A 228 -12.22 -32.86 3.31
CA SER A 228 -13.51 -33.14 3.93
C SER A 228 -13.67 -34.64 3.76
N ALA A 229 -13.19 -35.40 4.74
CA ALA A 229 -13.74 -36.72 4.98
C ALA A 229 -15.23 -36.45 5.15
N ASP A 230 -15.99 -36.88 4.15
CA ASP A 230 -17.43 -36.96 4.19
C ASP A 230 -17.77 -37.63 5.52
N ILE A 231 -18.21 -36.85 6.50
CA ILE A 231 -18.90 -37.38 7.67
C ILE A 231 -20.32 -37.59 7.15
N PRO A 232 -20.75 -38.84 6.90
CA PRO A 232 -22.09 -39.11 6.42
C PRO A 232 -23.04 -38.73 7.55
N GLY A 233 -23.83 -37.67 7.36
CA GLY A 233 -24.85 -37.27 8.33
C GLY A 233 -24.92 -35.79 8.69
N ARG A 234 -24.07 -34.91 8.12
CA ARG A 234 -24.26 -33.46 8.31
C ARG A 234 -25.31 -32.94 7.31
N PRO A 235 -26.46 -32.38 7.76
CA PRO A 235 -27.51 -31.92 6.85
C PRO A 235 -26.96 -30.85 5.91
N ALA A 236 -27.22 -31.01 4.62
CA ALA A 236 -26.79 -30.15 3.51
C ALA A 236 -27.51 -28.79 3.51
N MET A 237 -27.36 -28.03 4.59
CA MET A 237 -27.77 -26.63 4.74
C MET A 237 -26.55 -25.71 4.63
N ALA A 238 -25.60 -26.03 3.73
CA ALA A 238 -24.55 -25.08 3.36
C ALA A 238 -25.21 -23.98 2.53
N GLY A 239 -25.72 -22.96 3.24
CA GLY A 239 -26.61 -21.94 2.70
C GLY A 239 -26.00 -21.09 1.59
N ASN A 240 -26.88 -20.39 0.88
CA ASN A 240 -26.60 -19.47 -0.24
C ASN A 240 -25.44 -18.49 0.02
N ALA A 241 -25.12 -18.18 1.28
CA ALA A 241 -24.01 -17.31 1.67
C ALA A 241 -22.68 -17.75 1.04
N HIS A 242 -22.35 -19.04 1.05
CA HIS A 242 -21.06 -19.50 0.53
C HIS A 242 -20.96 -19.37 -1.00
N VAL A 243 -22.09 -19.58 -1.70
CA VAL A 243 -22.19 -19.37 -3.15
C VAL A 243 -22.02 -17.88 -3.46
N LEU A 244 -22.73 -17.02 -2.73
CA LEU A 244 -22.65 -15.56 -2.87
C LEU A 244 -21.24 -15.03 -2.65
N ILE A 245 -20.54 -15.47 -1.59
CA ILE A 245 -19.17 -15.04 -1.29
C ILE A 245 -18.21 -15.43 -2.42
N ARG A 246 -18.40 -16.60 -3.04
CA ARG A 246 -17.53 -17.06 -4.13
C ARG A 246 -17.82 -16.35 -5.45
N SER A 247 -19.09 -16.05 -5.72
CA SER A 247 -19.49 -15.37 -6.97
C SER A 247 -19.24 -13.87 -6.95
N ASP A 248 -19.18 -13.24 -5.76
CA ASP A 248 -18.96 -11.81 -5.61
C ASP A 248 -17.50 -11.51 -5.23
N PRO A 249 -16.73 -10.80 -6.08
CA PRO A 249 -15.31 -10.55 -5.83
C PRO A 249 -15.07 -9.66 -4.61
N GLU A 250 -16.00 -8.74 -4.29
CA GLU A 250 -15.87 -7.86 -3.14
C GLU A 250 -16.06 -8.65 -1.83
N LEU A 251 -17.06 -9.52 -1.76
CA LEU A 251 -17.26 -10.41 -0.61
C LEU A 251 -16.10 -11.40 -0.43
N SER A 252 -15.55 -11.93 -1.52
CA SER A 252 -14.37 -12.79 -1.47
C SER A 252 -13.14 -12.05 -0.93
N GLN A 253 -12.95 -10.79 -1.33
CA GLN A 253 -11.89 -9.95 -0.79
C GLN A 253 -12.09 -9.69 0.71
N MET A 254 -13.32 -9.37 1.15
CA MET A 254 -13.64 -9.17 2.56
C MET A 254 -13.40 -10.43 3.41
N GLU A 255 -13.76 -11.62 2.92
CA GLU A 255 -13.47 -12.89 3.59
C GLU A 255 -11.96 -13.08 3.74
N SER A 256 -11.19 -12.82 2.68
CA SER A 256 -9.72 -12.91 2.70
C SER A 256 -9.09 -11.93 3.69
N ASP A 257 -9.59 -10.69 3.75
CA ASP A 257 -9.18 -9.68 4.73
C ASP A 257 -9.49 -10.09 6.16
N LEU A 258 -10.69 -10.65 6.41
CA LEU A 258 -11.09 -11.13 7.72
C LEU A 258 -10.23 -12.33 8.17
N GLN A 259 -9.90 -13.25 7.25
CA GLN A 259 -8.99 -14.37 7.53
C GLN A 259 -7.58 -13.89 7.88
N ARG A 260 -7.03 -12.91 7.15
CA ARG A 260 -5.76 -12.27 7.52
C ARG A 260 -5.83 -11.69 8.93
N LEU A 261 -6.88 -10.93 9.24
CA LEU A 261 -7.06 -10.32 10.56
C LEU A 261 -7.14 -11.39 11.67
N ARG A 262 -7.93 -12.45 11.48
CA ARG A 262 -8.02 -13.58 12.42
C ARG A 262 -6.68 -14.26 12.64
N SER A 263 -5.87 -14.43 11.58
CA SER A 263 -4.55 -15.04 11.68
C SER A 263 -3.54 -14.18 12.46
N GLN A 264 -3.70 -12.85 12.46
CA GLN A 264 -2.87 -11.92 13.22
C GLN A 264 -3.31 -11.92 14.68
N ALA A 265 -4.61 -11.75 14.88
CA ALA A 265 -5.33 -11.84 16.13
C ALA A 265 -5.00 -13.11 16.94
N SER A 266 -5.05 -14.28 16.30
CA SER A 266 -4.78 -15.57 16.97
C SER A 266 -3.34 -15.71 17.48
N ARG A 267 -2.38 -14.96 16.92
CA ARG A 267 -0.97 -14.98 17.37
C ARG A 267 -0.74 -14.17 18.63
N VAL A 268 -1.60 -13.19 18.91
CA VAL A 268 -1.47 -12.28 20.05
C VAL A 268 -2.53 -12.51 21.13
N ALA A 269 -3.57 -13.30 20.82
CA ALA A 269 -4.63 -13.65 21.76
C ALA A 269 -4.07 -14.41 22.98
N ARG A 270 -4.50 -14.01 24.18
CA ARG A 270 -4.20 -14.72 25.43
C ARG A 270 -4.76 -16.15 25.43
N ASP A 271 -5.89 -16.37 24.75
CA ASP A 271 -6.50 -17.69 24.54
C ASP A 271 -6.84 -17.92 23.05
N PRO A 272 -5.92 -18.53 22.27
CA PRO A 272 -6.14 -18.83 20.85
C PRO A 272 -7.18 -19.93 20.61
N ARG A 273 -7.51 -20.76 21.59
CA ARG A 273 -8.53 -21.82 21.43
C ARG A 273 -9.92 -21.23 21.59
N GLY A 274 -10.15 -20.44 22.65
CA GLY A 274 -11.42 -19.74 22.86
C GLY A 274 -11.75 -18.78 21.73
N MET A 275 -10.74 -18.07 21.19
CA MET A 275 -10.93 -17.21 20.02
C MET A 275 -11.42 -18.00 18.80
N ARG A 276 -10.80 -19.15 18.47
CA ARG A 276 -11.23 -20.01 17.35
C ARG A 276 -12.65 -20.52 17.53
N ALA A 277 -13.05 -20.88 18.74
CA ALA A 277 -14.42 -21.30 19.03
C ALA A 277 -15.43 -20.17 18.79
N ARG A 278 -15.12 -18.94 19.23
CA ARG A 278 -15.97 -17.75 18.96
C ARG A 278 -16.05 -17.42 17.48
N ASP A 279 -14.94 -17.54 16.75
CA ASP A 279 -14.93 -17.33 15.29
C ASP A 279 -15.79 -18.35 14.55
N ALA A 280 -15.68 -19.63 14.92
CA ALA A 280 -16.50 -20.69 14.32
C ALA A 280 -18.00 -20.47 14.60
N TRP A 281 -18.34 -20.07 15.83
CA TRP A 281 -19.71 -19.72 16.20
C TRP A 281 -20.22 -18.51 15.40
N ALA A 282 -19.42 -17.45 15.26
CA ALA A 282 -19.79 -16.27 14.48
C ALA A 282 -19.98 -16.59 13.00
N GLN A 283 -19.17 -17.49 12.42
CA GLN A 283 -19.37 -17.97 11.04
C GLN A 283 -20.66 -18.77 10.90
N ALA A 284 -20.95 -19.69 11.83
CA ALA A 284 -22.22 -20.41 11.82
C ALA A 284 -23.43 -19.46 11.93
N GLN A 285 -23.29 -18.40 12.74
CA GLN A 285 -24.32 -17.36 12.84
C GLN A 285 -24.48 -16.60 11.52
N ARG A 286 -23.38 -16.19 10.87
CA ARG A 286 -23.42 -15.55 9.54
C ARG A 286 -24.15 -16.44 8.53
N ASP A 287 -23.76 -17.70 8.45
CA ASP A 287 -24.24 -18.62 7.42
C ASP A 287 -25.74 -18.94 7.62
N SER A 288 -26.26 -18.84 8.85
CA SER A 288 -27.69 -19.01 9.15
C SER A 288 -28.50 -17.72 9.00
N GLN A 289 -27.93 -16.55 9.30
CA GLN A 289 -28.67 -15.28 9.33
C GLN A 289 -28.57 -14.46 8.05
N CYS A 290 -27.46 -14.58 7.30
CA CYS A 290 -27.24 -13.79 6.10
C CYS A 290 -27.48 -14.60 4.83
N GLN A 291 -28.55 -14.24 4.12
CA GLN A 291 -28.91 -14.86 2.83
C GLN A 291 -28.66 -13.97 1.62
N ASP A 292 -28.30 -12.70 1.84
CA ASP A 292 -28.04 -11.72 0.79
C ASP A 292 -26.72 -10.97 1.00
N ARG A 293 -26.28 -10.30 -0.06
CA ARG A 293 -25.04 -9.51 -0.10
C ARG A 293 -25.01 -8.40 0.95
N GLY A 294 -26.12 -7.67 1.12
CA GLY A 294 -26.18 -6.53 2.04
C GLY A 294 -25.99 -6.95 3.50
N CYS A 295 -26.59 -8.08 3.89
CA CYS A 295 -26.35 -8.70 5.20
C CYS A 295 -24.88 -9.07 5.38
N LEU A 296 -24.28 -9.74 4.40
CA LEU A 296 -22.88 -10.17 4.47
C LEU A 296 -21.91 -8.99 4.62
N VAL A 297 -22.09 -7.91 3.85
CA VAL A 297 -21.25 -6.70 3.96
C VAL A 297 -21.32 -6.11 5.38
N ARG A 298 -22.53 -5.94 5.93
CA ARG A 298 -22.70 -5.43 7.31
C ARG A 298 -22.06 -6.36 8.34
N TRP A 299 -22.22 -7.67 8.15
CA TRP A 299 -21.62 -8.66 9.04
C TRP A 299 -20.09 -8.60 9.01
N TYR A 300 -19.45 -8.50 7.83
CA TYR A 300 -18.00 -8.37 7.72
C TYR A 300 -17.48 -7.09 8.39
N ALA A 301 -18.16 -5.97 8.19
CA ALA A 301 -17.81 -4.70 8.83
C ALA A 301 -17.89 -4.81 10.37
N GLN A 302 -18.99 -5.38 10.89
CA GLN A 302 -19.17 -5.60 12.32
C GLN A 302 -18.12 -6.56 12.89
N ARG A 303 -17.87 -7.70 12.22
CA ARG A 303 -16.93 -8.71 12.71
C ARG A 303 -15.49 -8.19 12.72
N ARG A 304 -15.12 -7.39 11.70
CA ARG A 304 -13.82 -6.70 11.67
C ARG A 304 -13.66 -5.79 12.88
N GLN A 305 -14.67 -4.97 13.22
CA GLN A 305 -14.60 -4.09 14.39
C GLN A 305 -14.52 -4.88 15.71
N GLN A 306 -15.28 -5.97 15.84
CA GLN A 306 -15.20 -6.85 17.02
C GLN A 306 -13.80 -7.42 17.20
N LEU A 307 -13.21 -7.97 16.13
CA LEU A 307 -11.84 -8.48 16.19
C LEU A 307 -10.87 -7.37 16.59
N LEU A 308 -10.97 -6.17 16.03
CA LEU A 308 -10.10 -5.05 16.39
C LEU A 308 -10.26 -4.59 17.85
N ASN A 309 -11.43 -4.80 18.48
CA ASN A 309 -11.66 -4.46 19.89
C ASN A 309 -11.20 -5.57 20.87
N GLU A 310 -11.00 -6.81 20.38
CA GLU A 310 -10.48 -7.93 21.18
C GLU A 310 -8.94 -7.85 21.35
N PHE A 311 -8.25 -6.94 20.64
CA PHE A 311 -6.78 -6.75 20.65
C PHE A 311 -6.39 -5.30 20.97
#